data_AF-A0A6B3I5V2-F1
#
_entry.id   AF-A0A6B3I5V2-F1
#
_cell.length_a   1.000
_cell.length_b   1.000
_cell.length_c   1.000
_cell.angle_alpha   90.00
_cell.angle_beta   90.00
_cell.angle_gamma   90.00
#
_symmetry.space_group_name_H-M   'P 1'
#
loop_
_entity.id
_entity.type
_entity.pdbx_description
1 polymer ?
#
loop_
_entity_poly.entity_id
_entity_poly.type
_entity_poly.pdbx_seq_one_letter_code
_entity_poly.pdbx_strand_id
1 'polypeptide(L)' 'MTASPELAPSPTASPELLRSVFRRHAAGVAVITATGDRPVGFTATSLNSVAAEPPLIS' A
#
# COMPACT_ATOMS: atom_id res chain seq x y z
N MET A 1 -13.73 37.83 5.33
CA MET A 1 -12.58 37.26 6.08
C MET A 1 -12.90 35.82 6.40
N THR A 2 -12.50 34.88 5.55
CA THR A 2 -12.55 33.44 5.84
C THR A 2 -11.19 33.05 6.36
N ALA A 3 -11.12 32.64 7.63
CA ALA A 3 -9.88 32.16 8.23
C ALA A 3 -9.49 30.84 7.56
N SER A 4 -8.29 30.80 6.95
CA SER A 4 -7.64 29.53 6.62
C SER A 4 -7.42 28.76 7.92
N PRO A 5 -7.78 27.47 8.01
CA PRO A 5 -7.36 26.67 9.14
C PRO A 5 -5.83 26.64 9.10
N GLU A 6 -5.20 27.19 10.13
CA GLU A 6 -3.79 27.02 10.38
C GLU A 6 -3.53 25.51 10.37
N LEU A 7 -2.76 25.04 9.39
CA LEU A 7 -2.47 23.62 9.22
C LEU A 7 -1.58 23.20 10.39
N ALA A 8 -2.19 22.82 11.51
CA ALA A 8 -1.49 22.21 12.62
C ALA A 8 -0.58 21.10 12.05
N PRO A 9 0.69 20.98 12.47
CA PRO A 9 1.57 19.97 11.94
C PRO A 9 0.90 18.61 12.12
N SER A 10 0.64 17.93 11.00
CA SER A 10 0.05 16.58 11.04
C SER A 10 0.91 15.75 11.97
N PRO A 11 0.33 15.12 13.02
CA PRO A 11 1.11 14.27 13.91
C PRO A 11 1.80 13.23 13.03
N THR A 12 3.11 13.06 13.21
CA THR A 12 3.87 12.03 12.50
C THR A 12 3.16 10.70 12.73
N ALA A 13 2.62 10.11 11.66
CA ALA A 13 1.83 8.89 11.79
C ALA A 13 2.74 7.78 12.32
N SER A 14 2.38 7.19 13.46
CA SER A 14 3.12 6.04 13.95
C SER A 14 2.90 4.84 13.02
N PRO A 15 3.86 3.91 12.93
CA PRO A 15 3.68 2.67 12.16
C PRO A 15 2.42 1.89 12.57
N GLU A 16 2.04 1.91 13.84
CA GLU A 16 0.85 1.26 14.39
C GLU A 16 -0.43 1.91 13.88
N LEU A 17 -0.44 3.25 13.83
CA LEU A 17 -1.56 4.01 13.27
C LEU A 17 -1.73 3.68 11.79
N LEU A 18 -0.66 3.70 11.00
CA LEU A 18 -0.70 3.32 9.59
C LEU A 18 -1.24 1.90 9.40
N ARG A 19 -0.69 0.91 10.14
CA ARG A 19 -1.19 -0.48 10.09
C ARG A 19 -2.67 -0.58 10.47
N SER A 20 -3.10 0.13 11.50
CA SER A 20 -4.50 0.14 11.96
C SER A 20 -5.45 0.64 10.87
N VAL A 21 -5.07 1.72 10.19
CA VAL A 21 -5.88 2.31 9.13
C VAL A 21 -5.90 1.41 7.89
N PHE A 22 -4.74 0.95 7.41
CA PHE A 22 -4.67 0.11 6.20
C PHE A 22 -5.35 -1.25 6.37
N ARG A 23 -5.43 -1.82 7.58
CA ARG A 23 -6.20 -3.05 7.83
C ARG A 23 -7.70 -2.91 7.58
N ARG A 24 -8.23 -1.69 7.49
CA ARG A 24 -9.64 -1.43 7.14
C ARG A 24 -9.88 -1.37 5.63
N HIS A 25 -8.83 -1.35 4.82
CA HIS A 25 -8.93 -1.41 3.37
C HIS A 25 -8.87 -2.87 2.92
N ALA A 26 -10.01 -3.41 2.47
CA ALA A 26 -10.06 -4.76 1.94
C ALA A 26 -9.23 -4.85 0.65
N ALA A 27 -8.33 -5.82 0.59
CA ALA A 27 -7.48 -6.11 -0.57
C ALA A 27 -7.43 -7.62 -0.83
N GLY A 28 -7.07 -8.00 -2.05
CA GLY A 28 -6.79 -9.39 -2.39
C GLY A 28 -5.50 -9.90 -1.71
N VAL A 29 -5.34 -11.22 -1.70
CA VAL A 29 -4.10 -11.87 -1.25
C VAL A 29 -3.43 -12.51 -2.46
N ALA A 30 -2.22 -12.07 -2.77
CA ALA A 30 -1.39 -12.63 -3.83
C ALA A 30 -0.21 -13.41 -3.23
N VAL A 31 0.21 -14.47 -3.92
CA VAL A 31 1.51 -15.12 -3.70
C VAL A 31 2.41 -14.69 -4.85
N ILE A 32 3.42 -13.90 -4.53
CA ILE A 32 4.42 -13.45 -5.51
C ILE A 32 5.55 -14.48 -5.50
N THR A 33 5.91 -14.98 -6.69
CA THR A 33 6.95 -16.00 -6.85
C THR A 33 8.03 -15.52 -7.81
N ALA A 34 9.28 -15.92 -7.56
CA ALA A 34 10.39 -15.72 -8.49
C ALA A 34 11.17 -17.02 -8.66
N THR A 35 11.65 -17.25 -9.89
CA THR A 35 12.47 -18.40 -10.24
C THR A 35 13.96 -18.07 -10.08
N GLY A 36 14.77 -19.10 -9.83
CA GLY A 36 16.23 -19.05 -9.66
C GLY A 36 16.73 -20.43 -9.25
N ASP A 37 18.01 -20.57 -8.86
CA ASP A 37 18.59 -21.85 -8.41
C ASP A 37 17.79 -22.48 -7.26
N ARG A 38 17.17 -21.63 -6.43
CA ARG A 38 16.16 -22.01 -5.44
C ARG A 38 14.93 -21.12 -5.64
N PRO A 39 13.77 -21.67 -6.03
CA PRO A 39 12.54 -20.90 -6.15
C PRO A 39 12.16 -20.22 -4.84
N VAL A 40 11.65 -19.00 -4.91
CA VAL A 40 11.20 -18.23 -3.75
C VAL A 40 9.79 -17.70 -3.96
N GLY A 41 9.10 -17.43 -2.86
CA GLY A 41 7.84 -16.71 -2.89
C GLY A 41 7.47 -16.09 -1.55
N PHE A 42 6.55 -15.13 -1.59
CA PHE A 42 6.02 -14.47 -0.40
C PHE A 42 4.58 -14.01 -0.62
N THR A 43 3.86 -13.78 0.48
CA THR A 43 2.48 -13.27 0.44
C THR A 43 2.47 -11.75 0.42
N ALA A 44 1.70 -11.16 -0.49
CA ALA A 44 1.49 -9.72 -0.57
C ALA A 44 -0.02 -9.39 -0.63
N THR A 45 -0.43 -8.38 0.14
CA THR A 45 -1.78 -7.79 0.07
C THR A 45 -1.75 -6.38 -0.53
N SER A 46 -0.61 -5.97 -1.07
CA SER A 46 -0.37 -4.65 -1.65
C SER A 46 -0.39 -4.66 -3.19
N LEU A 47 -0.68 -5.80 -3.81
CA LEU A 47 -0.73 -5.92 -5.27
C LEU A 47 -1.86 -5.06 -5.82
N ASN A 48 -1.53 -4.20 -6.80
CA ASN A 48 -2.50 -3.32 -7.44
C ASN A 48 -2.28 -3.23 -8.96
N SER A 49 -3.38 -3.09 -9.72
CA SER A 49 -3.32 -2.79 -11.15
C SER A 49 -3.12 -1.29 -11.36
N VAL A 50 -2.15 -0.92 -12.20
CA VAL A 50 -1.76 0.48 -12.43
C VAL A 50 -2.28 1.00 -13.76
N ALA A 51 -2.07 0.24 -14.84
CA ALA A 51 -2.52 0.61 -16.19
C ALA A 51 -2.88 -0.63 -17.00
N ALA A 52 -3.86 -0.46 -17.91
CA ALA A 52 -4.21 -1.48 -18.89
C ALA A 52 -3.34 -1.39 -20.14
N GLU A 53 -2.95 -0.17 -20.55
CA GLU A 53 -2.07 0.09 -21.69
C GLU A 53 -1.03 1.17 -21.33
N PRO A 54 0.27 0.84 -21.32
CA PRO A 54 0.80 -0.52 -21.31
C PRO A 54 0.33 -1.27 -20.04
N PRO A 55 0.27 -2.62 -20.05
CA PRO A 55 -0.15 -3.38 -18.88
C PRO A 55 0.87 -3.25 -17.74
N LEU A 56 0.45 -2.63 -16.63
CA LEU A 56 1.30 -2.37 -15.46
C LEU A 56 0.62 -2.79 -14.15
N ILE A 57 1.43 -3.34 -13.25
CA ILE A 57 1.08 -3.70 -11.88
C ILE A 57 2.15 -3.20 -10.90
N SER A 58 1.79 -3.04 -9.64
CA SER A 58 2.71 -2.75 -8.53
C SER A 58 2.44 -3.65 -7.33
#